data_AF-Q68PG4-F1
#
_entry.id   AF-Q68PG4-F1
#
_cell.length_a   1.000
_cell.length_b   1.000
_cell.length_c   1.000
_cell.angle_alpha   90.00
_cell.angle_beta   90.00
_cell.angle_gamma   90.00
#
_symmetry.space_group_name_H-M   'P 1'
#
loop_
_entity.id
_entity.type
_entity.pdbx_description
1 polymer ?
#
loop_
_entity_poly.entity_id
_entity_poly.type
_entity_poly.pdbx_seq_one_letter_code
_entity_poly.pdbx_strand_id
1 'polypeptide(L)' 'KEGYPVNIYTGCKYSCWLLGENEYCIAECKEIGAGYGYCHGFGCWCEQFPENKPSYPYPEKSCGRK' A
#
# COMPACT_ATOMS: atom_id res chain seq x y z
N LYS A 1 1.56 13.49 -0.12
CA LYS A 1 2.51 12.44 0.29
C LYS A 1 2.28 11.19 -0.54
N GLU A 2 3.25 10.28 -0.57
CA GLU A 2 3.17 8.98 -1.25
C GLU A 2 3.62 7.88 -0.29
N GLY A 3 3.23 6.64 -0.55
CA GLY A 3 3.65 5.52 0.29
C GLY A 3 3.00 4.19 -0.05
N TYR A 4 3.50 3.14 0.61
CA TYR A 4 2.92 1.80 0.54
C TYR A 4 1.74 1.71 1.51
N PRO A 5 0.52 1.35 1.06
CA PRO A 5 -0.55 1.02 1.97
C PRO A 5 -0.16 -0.24 2.75
N VAL A 6 -0.49 -0.23 4.04
CA VAL A 6 -0.21 -1.33 4.95
C VAL A 6 -1.51 -1.94 5.42
N ASN A 7 -1.58 -3.27 5.40
CA ASN A 7 -2.68 -3.97 6.02
C ASN A 7 -2.47 -3.98 7.53
N ILE A 8 -3.31 -3.24 8.28
CA ILE A 8 -3.21 -3.12 9.75
C ILE A 8 -3.33 -4.47 10.48
N TYR A 9 -3.98 -5.46 9.88
CA TYR A 9 -4.12 -6.79 10.47
C TYR A 9 -2.84 -7.62 10.35
N THR A 10 -2.02 -7.42 9.33
CA THR A 10 -0.78 -8.19 9.10
C THR A 10 0.49 -7.38 9.31
N GLY A 11 0.42 -6.05 9.30
CA GLY A 11 1.58 -5.16 9.29
C GLY A 11 2.32 -5.15 7.94
N CYS A 12 1.81 -5.85 6.93
CA CYS A 12 2.48 -6.01 5.64
C CYS A 12 1.95 -5.04 4.60
N LYS A 13 2.86 -4.56 3.74
CA LYS A 13 2.48 -3.86 2.51
C LYS A 13 1.75 -4.82 1.58
N TYR A 14 0.81 -4.29 0.79
CA TYR A 14 0.12 -5.08 -0.22
C TYR A 14 1.08 -5.48 -1.33
N SER A 15 1.26 -6.78 -1.53
CA SER A 15 2.19 -7.30 -2.53
C SER A 15 1.54 -7.33 -3.91
N CYS A 16 2.35 -7.05 -4.93
CA CYS A 16 1.94 -7.12 -6.32
C CYS A 16 3.05 -7.78 -7.15
N TRP A 17 2.66 -8.52 -8.18
CA TRP A 17 3.60 -9.29 -9.02
C TRP A 17 3.96 -8.58 -10.31
N LEU A 18 2.97 -7.94 -10.95
CA LEU A 18 3.15 -7.20 -12.19
C LEU A 18 3.62 -5.79 -11.85
N LEU A 19 4.90 -5.50 -12.13
CA LEU A 19 5.49 -4.16 -11.96
C LEU A 19 4.85 -3.15 -12.92
N GLY A 20 4.69 -1.92 -12.47
CA GLY A 20 4.02 -0.86 -13.23
C GLY A 20 2.52 -0.80 -12.94
N GLU A 21 1.72 -0.47 -13.95
CA GLU A 21 0.27 -0.34 -13.78
C GLU A 21 -0.35 -1.66 -13.31
N ASN A 22 -1.07 -1.59 -12.19
CA ASN A 22 -1.64 -2.77 -11.57
C ASN A 22 -3.02 -2.42 -11.00
N GLU A 23 -4.07 -3.00 -11.58
CA GLU A 23 -5.46 -2.76 -11.18
C GLU A 23 -5.71 -3.04 -9.70
N TYR A 24 -5.02 -4.03 -9.14
CA TYR A 24 -5.09 -4.32 -7.71
C TYR A 24 -4.57 -3.15 -6.88
N CYS A 25 -3.41 -2.60 -7.24
CA CYS A 25 -2.85 -1.45 -6.55
C CYS A 25 -3.70 -0.19 -6.75
N ILE A 26 -4.26 0.02 -7.95
CA ILE A 26 -5.19 1.12 -8.20
C ILE A 26 -6.42 1.01 -7.28
N ALA A 27 -7.00 -0.17 -7.15
CA ALA A 27 -8.16 -0.41 -6.31
C ALA A 27 -7.86 -0.19 -4.82
N GLU A 28 -6.77 -0.77 -4.30
CA GLU A 28 -6.36 -0.61 -2.89
C GLU A 28 -6.05 0.86 -2.56
N CYS A 29 -5.36 1.57 -3.46
CA CYS A 29 -5.06 2.99 -3.28
C CYS A 29 -6.34 3.84 -3.29
N LYS A 30 -7.29 3.56 -4.19
CA LYS A 30 -8.59 4.25 -4.20
C LYS A 30 -9.41 3.96 -2.95
N GLU A 31 -9.38 2.73 -2.44
CA GLU A 31 -10.11 2.33 -1.23
C GLU A 31 -9.67 3.14 0.00
N ILE A 32 -8.37 3.43 0.12
CA ILE A 32 -7.87 4.26 1.22
C ILE A 32 -8.11 5.76 1.01
N GLY A 33 -8.57 6.19 -0.18
CA GLY A 33 -8.73 7.59 -0.57
C GLY A 33 -7.47 8.22 -1.19
N ALA A 34 -6.52 7.40 -1.63
CA ALA A 34 -5.39 7.86 -2.43
C ALA A 34 -5.79 8.01 -3.92
N GLY A 35 -4.99 8.75 -4.68
CA GLY A 35 -5.35 9.14 -6.04
C GLY A 35 -5.07 8.05 -7.07
N TYR A 36 -3.80 7.66 -7.20
CA TYR A 36 -3.36 6.65 -8.16
C TYR A 36 -2.49 5.60 -7.48
N GLY A 37 -2.53 4.38 -7.98
CA GLY A 37 -1.80 3.25 -7.42
C GLY A 37 -1.11 2.45 -8.50
N TYR A 38 0.12 2.02 -8.24
CA TYR A 38 0.85 1.14 -9.16
C TYR A 38 1.76 0.18 -8.39
N CYS A 39 2.21 -0.87 -9.03
CA CYS A 39 3.10 -1.84 -8.42
C CYS A 39 4.55 -1.38 -8.52
N HIS A 40 5.16 -1.07 -7.38
CA HIS A 40 6.55 -0.67 -7.27
C HIS A 40 7.29 -1.56 -6.27
N GLY A 41 8.41 -2.16 -6.68
CA GLY A 41 9.23 -3.00 -5.79
C GLY A 41 8.45 -4.16 -5.15
N PHE A 42 7.63 -4.85 -5.94
CA PHE A 42 6.72 -5.93 -5.51
C PHE A 42 5.74 -5.53 -4.39
N GLY A 43 5.43 -4.24 -4.26
CA GLY A 43 4.38 -3.72 -3.40
C GLY A 43 3.57 -2.61 -4.05
N CYS A 44 2.33 -2.45 -3.64
CA CYS A 44 1.49 -1.37 -4.16
C CYS A 44 1.98 -0.02 -3.62
N TRP A 45 2.26 0.92 -4.51
CA TRP A 45 2.63 2.29 -4.19
C TRP A 45 1.47 3.20 -4.54
N CYS A 46 1.03 4.03 -3.59
CA CYS A 46 -0.04 4.98 -3.82
C CYS A 46 0.49 6.41 -3.84
N GLU A 47 0.10 7.14 -4.87
CA GLU A 47 0.24 8.59 -4.98
C GLU A 47 -0.95 9.30 -4.33
N GLN A 48 -0.72 10.50 -3.80
CA GLN A 48 -1.73 11.27 -3.05
C GLN A 48 -2.25 10.51 -1.83
N PHE A 49 -1.35 9.83 -1.12
CA PHE A 49 -1.69 9.07 0.08
C PHE A 49 -2.29 10.00 1.15
N PRO A 50 -3.42 9.63 1.78
CA PRO A 50 -4.10 10.52 2.72
C PRO A 50 -3.47 10.47 4.12
N GLU A 51 -3.33 11.63 4.77
CA GLU A 51 -2.56 11.80 6.03
C GLU A 51 -3.06 10.94 7.19
N ASN A 52 -4.34 10.64 7.21
CA ASN A 52 -5.01 9.82 8.22
C ASN A 52 -4.80 8.30 8.08
N LYS A 53 -4.16 7.81 7.01
CA LYS A 53 -3.96 6.38 6.78
C LYS A 53 -2.52 5.95 7.14
N PRO A 54 -2.34 4.74 7.71
CA PRO A 54 -1.02 4.22 7.99
C PRO A 54 -0.32 3.80 6.70
N SER A 55 0.95 4.16 6.58
CA SER A 55 1.84 3.72 5.49
C SER A 55 2.89 2.75 6.02
N TYR A 56 3.40 1.85 5.19
CA TYR A 56 4.51 0.99 5.56
C TYR A 56 5.83 1.78 5.60
N PRO A 57 6.70 1.57 6.61
CA PRO A 57 6.57 0.61 7.71
C PRO A 57 5.58 1.07 8.80
N TYR A 58 4.69 0.15 9.24
CA TYR A 58 3.71 0.45 10.28
C TYR A 58 4.32 0.23 11.67
N PRO A 59 4.41 1.26 12.53
CA PRO A 59 5.13 1.18 13.79
C PRO A 59 4.49 0.22 14.80
N GLU A 60 3.17 0.04 14.74
CA GLU A 60 2.45 -0.81 15.72
C GLU A 60 2.53 -2.30 15.40
N LYS A 61 2.86 -2.67 14.15
CA LYS A 61 2.94 -4.07 13.72
C LYS A 61 3.97 -4.25 12.62
N SER A 62 5.02 -5.02 12.93
CA SER A 62 5.98 -5.48 11.93
C SER A 62 5.29 -6.44 10.94
N CYS A 63 5.66 -6.35 9.67
CA CYS A 63 5.22 -7.32 8.67
C CYS A 63 5.78 -8.69 9.05
N GLY A 64 4.88 -9.57 9.51
CA GLY A 64 5.20 -10.92 9.90
C GLY A 64 4.00 -11.79 9.64
N ARG A 65 4.25 -13.00 9.11
CA ARG A 65 3.23 -14.05 9.16
C ARG A 65 2.88 -14.28 10.63
N LYS A 66 1.59 -14.49 10.92
CA LYS A 66 1.11 -14.96 12.22
C LYS A 66 2.04 -16.00 12.83
#